data_AF-A0A420ZAG5-F1
#
_entry.id   AF-A0A420ZAG5-F1
#
_cell.length_a   1.000
_cell.length_b   1.000
_cell.length_c   1.000
_cell.angle_alpha   90.00
_cell.angle_beta   90.00
_cell.angle_gamma   90.00
#
_symmetry.space_group_name_H-M   'P 1'
#
loop_
_entity.id
_entity.type
_entity.pdbx_description
1 polymer ?
#
loop_
_entity_poly.entity_id
_entity_poly.type
_entity_poly.pdbx_seq_one_letter_code
_entity_poly.pdbx_strand_id
1 'polypeptide(L)' 'MDQTDKLKRLEQELKKYQTKLKQMQKDWSETKAGSRYGDEYLEMQIKVYNNMVNQVQQEIRQIKTQISDNNRT' A
#
# COMPACT_ATOMS: atom_id res chain seq x y z
N MET A 1 0.72 22.31 0.41
CA MET A 1 0.05 21.27 -0.40
C MET A 1 -1.36 21.13 0.16
N ASP A 2 -2.38 21.23 -0.68
CA ASP A 2 -3.78 21.09 -0.23
C ASP A 2 -4.06 19.67 0.28
N GLN A 3 -4.97 19.52 1.25
CA GLN A 3 -5.36 18.21 1.80
C GLN A 3 -5.98 17.32 0.71
N THR A 4 -6.69 17.91 -0.24
CA THR A 4 -7.26 17.19 -1.40
C THR A 4 -6.17 16.68 -2.34
N ASP A 5 -5.12 17.48 -2.60
CA ASP A 5 -3.99 17.07 -3.42
C ASP A 5 -3.18 15.96 -2.75
N LYS A 6 -2.97 16.06 -1.44
CA LYS A 6 -2.32 15.02 -0.64
C LYS A 6 -3.13 13.72 -0.68
N LEU A 7 -4.45 13.80 -0.53
CA LEU A 7 -5.34 12.65 -0.61
C LEU A 7 -5.22 11.93 -1.97
N LYS A 8 -5.30 12.67 -3.09
CA LYS A 8 -5.16 12.09 -4.43
C LYS A 8 -3.82 11.40 -4.63
N ARG A 9 -2.72 11.98 -4.13
CA ARG A 9 -1.39 11.36 -4.19
C ARG A 9 -1.34 10.06 -3.40
N LEU A 10 -1.86 10.05 -2.17
CA LEU A 10 -1.90 8.85 -1.34
C LEU A 10 -2.80 7.76 -1.94
N GLU A 11 -3.93 8.10 -2.56
CA GLU A 11 -4.78 7.13 -3.25
C GLU A 11 -4.06 6.50 -4.47
N GLN A 12 -3.29 7.30 -5.22
CA GLN A 12 -2.45 6.78 -6.31
C GLN A 12 -1.32 5.88 -5.79
N GLU A 13 -0.68 6.27 -4.69
CA GLU A 13 0.40 5.50 -4.06
C GLU A 13 -0.11 4.17 -3.49
N LEU A 14 -1.26 4.19 -2.81
CA LEU A 14 -1.96 3.01 -2.34
C LEU A 14 -2.21 2.03 -3.48
N LYS A 15 -2.73 2.52 -4.61
CA LYS A 15 -2.98 1.69 -5.80
C LYS A 15 -1.69 1.07 -6.33
N LYS A 16 -0.59 1.85 -6.41
CA LYS A 16 0.72 1.33 -6.84
C LYS A 16 1.22 0.21 -5.93
N TYR A 17 1.14 0.38 -4.61
CA TYR A 17 1.55 -0.65 -3.65
C TYR A 17 0.69 -1.90 -3.73
N GLN A 18 -0.63 -1.76 -3.84
CA GLN A 18 -1.54 -2.89 -4.02
C GLN A 18 -1.27 -3.65 -5.33
N THR A 19 -1.04 -2.94 -6.44
CA THR A 19 -0.68 -3.57 -7.71
C THR A 19 0.63 -4.34 -7.60
N LYS A 20 1.65 -3.77 -6.96
CA LYS A 20 2.95 -4.42 -6.78
C LYS A 20 2.86 -5.66 -5.89
N LEU A 21 2.08 -5.59 -4.80
CA LEU A 21 1.78 -6.73 -3.93
C LEU A 21 1.11 -7.87 -4.70
N LYS A 22 0.10 -7.55 -5.51
CA LYS A 22 -0.60 -8.55 -6.33
C LYS A 22 0.34 -9.19 -7.35
N GLN A 23 1.23 -8.41 -7.96
CA GLN A 23 2.22 -8.94 -8.89
C GLN A 23 3.19 -9.88 -8.16
N MET A 24 3.73 -9.49 -7.01
CA MET A 24 4.62 -10.33 -6.20
C MET A 24 3.96 -11.65 -5.78
N GLN A 25 2.69 -11.62 -5.36
CA GLN A 25 1.93 -12.81 -5.01
C GLN A 25 1.66 -13.71 -6.22
N LYS A 26 1.43 -13.11 -7.40
CA LYS A 26 1.25 -13.85 -8.64
C LYS A 26 2.56 -14.50 -9.07
N ASP A 27 3.64 -13.73 -9.14
CA ASP A 27 4.98 -14.21 -9.48
C ASP A 27 5.37 -15.37 -8.55
N TRP A 28 5.11 -15.23 -7.24
CA TRP A 28 5.28 -16.28 -6.26
C TRP A 28 4.51 -17.57 -6.59
N SER A 29 3.23 -17.43 -6.93
CA SER A 29 2.38 -18.58 -7.25
C SER A 29 2.80 -19.29 -8.54
N GLU A 30 3.43 -18.56 -9.46
CA GLU A 30 3.92 -19.07 -10.75
C GLU A 30 5.32 -19.69 -10.61
N THR A 31 6.18 -19.13 -9.75
CA THR A 31 7.47 -19.70 -9.40
C THR A 31 7.28 -20.78 -8.31
N LYS A 32 7.03 -22.03 -8.69
CA LYS A 32 7.07 -23.16 -7.74
C LYS A 32 8.44 -23.22 -7.06
N ALA A 33 8.51 -22.81 -5.79
CA ALA A 33 9.61 -23.04 -4.83
C ALA A 33 11.03 -22.94 -5.44
N GLY A 34 11.53 -21.72 -5.55
CA GLY A 34 12.82 -21.40 -6.16
C GLY A 34 13.83 -20.90 -5.13
N SER A 35 14.39 -21.84 -4.37
CA SER A 35 15.37 -21.62 -3.28
C SER A 35 14.82 -20.93 -2.02
N ARG A 36 15.18 -21.49 -0.85
CA ARG A 36 14.83 -20.96 0.48
C ARG A 36 15.14 -19.46 0.64
N TYR A 37 16.21 -18.98 0.02
CA TYR A 37 16.60 -17.56 0.07
C TYR A 37 15.69 -16.67 -0.79
N GLY A 38 15.24 -17.14 -1.95
CA GLY A 38 14.26 -16.43 -2.78
C GLY A 38 12.90 -16.33 -2.09
N ASP A 39 12.52 -17.40 -1.41
CA ASP A 39 11.29 -17.53 -0.64
C ASP A 39 11.26 -16.53 0.55
N GLU A 40 12.30 -16.53 1.38
CA GLU A 40 12.43 -15.63 2.54
C GLU A 40 12.50 -14.15 2.11
N TYR A 41 13.20 -13.84 1.01
CA TYR A 41 13.26 -12.47 0.46
C TYR A 41 11.89 -11.99 -0.01
N LEU A 42 11.13 -12.84 -0.69
CA LEU A 42 9.81 -12.46 -1.19
C LEU A 42 8.80 -12.30 -0.06
N GLU A 43 8.82 -13.18 0.95
CA GLU A 43 8.01 -13.01 2.16
C GLU A 43 8.30 -11.67 2.86
N MET A 44 9.57 -11.30 2.95
CA MET A 44 9.97 -10.00 3.51
C MET A 44 9.42 -8.84 2.68
N GLN A 45 9.54 -8.90 1.33
CA GLN A 45 8.99 -7.88 0.44
C GLN A 45 7.47 -7.75 0.60
N ILE A 46 6.74 -8.86 0.64
CA ILE A 46 5.29 -8.89 0.86
C ILE A 46 4.93 -8.23 2.20
N LYS A 47 5.66 -8.54 3.29
CA LYS A 47 5.45 -7.91 4.60
C LYS A 47 5.70 -6.40 4.57
N VAL A 48 6.77 -5.95 3.91
CA VAL A 48 7.09 -4.52 3.76
C VAL A 48 5.98 -3.80 2.99
N TYR A 49 5.56 -4.32 1.84
CA TYR A 49 4.50 -3.71 1.05
C TYR A 49 3.15 -3.71 1.78
N ASN A 50 2.83 -4.75 2.55
CA ASN A 50 1.63 -4.76 3.39
C ASN A 50 1.68 -3.67 4.46
N ASN A 51 2.83 -3.45 5.11
CA ASN A 51 3.00 -2.38 6.07
C ASN A 51 2.85 -1.00 5.42
N MET A 52 3.42 -0.78 4.23
CA MET A 52 3.26 0.48 3.50
C MET A 52 1.80 0.73 3.12
N VAL A 53 1.08 -0.29 2.63
CA VAL A 53 -0.36 -0.21 2.35
C VAL A 53 -1.13 0.20 3.61
N ASN A 54 -0.85 -0.43 4.76
CA ASN A 54 -1.54 -0.12 6.01
C ASN A 54 -1.30 1.32 6.46
N GLN A 55 -0.06 1.81 6.37
CA GLN A 55 0.29 3.19 6.72
C GLN A 55 -0.45 4.21 5.84
N VAL A 56 -0.39 4.02 4.51
CA VAL A 56 -1.07 4.90 3.56
C VAL A 56 -2.59 4.88 3.78
N GLN A 57 -3.18 3.72 4.06
CA GLN A 57 -4.62 3.63 4.38
C GLN A 57 -5.00 4.36 5.68
N GLN A 58 -4.15 4.32 6.70
CA GLN A 58 -4.39 5.08 7.94
C GLN A 58 -4.31 6.58 7.67
N GLU A 59 -3.33 7.04 6.90
CA GLU A 59 -3.17 8.44 6.57
C GLU A 59 -4.33 8.98 5.71
N ILE A 60 -4.78 8.21 4.71
CA ILE A 60 -5.97 8.52 3.92
C ILE A 60 -7.20 8.68 4.83
N ARG A 61 -7.39 7.77 5.80
CA ARG A 61 -8.50 7.84 6.75
C ARG A 61 -8.45 9.12 7.58
N GLN A 62 -7.29 9.47 8.12
CA GLN A 62 -7.10 10.71 8.89
C GLN A 62 -7.40 11.96 8.06
N ILE A 63 -6.91 12.02 6.82
CA ILE A 63 -7.17 13.16 5.92
C ILE A 63 -8.66 13.25 5.58
N LYS A 64 -9.33 12.13 5.30
CA LYS A 64 -10.78 12.10 5.05
C LYS A 64 -11.58 12.62 6.24
N THR A 65 -11.19 12.25 7.46
CA THR A 65 -11.79 12.80 8.70
C THR A 65 -11.57 14.30 8.80
N GLN A 66 -10.35 14.79 8.60
CA GLN A 66 -10.02 16.22 8.67
C GLN A 66 -10.81 17.05 7.64
N ILE A 67 -10.91 16.58 6.40
CA ILE A 67 -11.71 17.24 5.35
C ILE A 67 -13.19 17.27 5.75
N SER A 68 -13.72 16.15 6.27
CA SER A 68 -15.11 16.08 6.73
C SER A 68 -15.39 17.04 7.88
N ASP A 69 -14.49 17.16 8.84
CA ASP A 69 -14.67 18.02 10.00
C ASP A 69 -14.59 19.50 9.62
N ASN A 70 -13.65 19.86 8.74
CA ASN A 70 -13.53 21.22 8.20
C ASN A 70 -14.77 21.67 7.41
N ASN A 71 -15.48 20.75 6.75
CA ASN A 71 -16.71 21.06 6.00
C ASN A 71 -17.97 21.20 6.88
N ARG A 72 -17.87 20.90 8.19
CA ARG A 72 -18.98 20.99 9.16
C ARG A 72 -18.97 22.26 10.00
N THR A 73 -17.84 22.97 10.04
CA THR A 73 -17.65 24.30 10.63
C THR A 73 -17.82 25.40 9.59
#